data_AF-A0A1V4UBI3-F1
#
_entry.id   AF-A0A1V4UBI3-F1
#
_cell.length_a   1.000
_cell.length_b   1.000
_cell.length_c   1.000
_cell.angle_alpha   90.00
_cell.angle_beta   90.00
_cell.angle_gamma   90.00
#
_symmetry.space_group_name_H-M   'P 1'
#
loop_
_entity.id
_entity.type
_entity.pdbx_description
1 polymer ?
#
loop_
_entity_poly.entity_id
_entity_poly.type
_entity_poly.pdbx_seq_one_letter_code
_entity_poly.pdbx_strand_id
1 'polypeptide(L)'
;MFFPAIRVWFVCGNLNYHSLLFIVCSDLDARGFCIPLVDLVAVLDGEPQPVLLLSNHTQVGVAKRSASGKAMNFVIEPFLYTSPLARVMDVVEGSARKAAVFMGREEGEG
;
A
#
# COMPACT_ATOMS: atom_id res chain seq x y z
N MET A 1 21.91 10.26 3.20
CA MET A 1 20.87 9.38 2.67
C MET A 1 19.59 9.71 3.42
N PHE A 2 18.81 10.67 2.91
CA PHE A 2 17.54 11.07 3.53
C PHE A 2 16.50 10.06 3.06
N PHE A 3 16.09 9.14 3.93
CA PHE A 3 14.89 8.33 3.69
C PHE A 3 13.74 9.20 4.20
N PRO A 4 12.98 9.93 3.35
CA PRO A 4 11.77 10.56 3.82
C PRO A 4 10.92 9.42 4.38
N ALA A 5 10.67 9.46 5.68
CA ALA A 5 9.86 8.47 6.37
C ALA A 5 8.43 8.64 5.83
N ILE A 6 8.12 7.97 4.71
CA ILE A 6 6.80 7.96 4.13
C ILE A 6 5.91 7.33 5.18
N ARG A 7 5.07 8.17 5.77
CA ARG A 7 4.12 7.78 6.80
C ARG A 7 2.92 7.11 6.14
N VAL A 8 3.15 5.97 5.49
CA VAL A 8 2.05 5.11 5.07
C VAL A 8 1.42 4.55 6.33
N TRP A 9 0.14 4.83 6.51
CA TRP A 9 -0.59 4.30 7.63
C TRP A 9 -1.87 3.68 7.08
N PHE A 10 -1.99 2.39 7.30
CA PHE A 10 -3.23 1.67 7.09
C PHE A 10 -4.20 2.07 8.21
N VAL A 11 -5.34 2.65 7.85
CA VAL A 11 -6.42 2.88 8.80
C VAL A 11 -7.57 1.98 8.38
N CYS A 12 -7.91 0.98 9.19
CA CYS A 12 -9.19 0.30 8.99
C CYS A 12 -10.29 1.30 9.36
N GLY A 13 -10.90 1.91 8.36
CA GLY A 13 -11.96 2.90 8.52
C GLY A 13 -13.19 2.46 7.75
N ASN A 14 -14.37 2.63 8.37
CA ASN A 14 -15.65 2.50 7.68
C ASN A 14 -15.99 3.87 7.08
N LEU A 15 -15.71 4.05 5.79
CA LEU A 15 -16.29 5.14 5.00
C LEU A 15 -17.43 4.54 4.19
N ASN A 16 -18.67 4.92 4.49
CA ASN A 16 -19.86 4.48 3.75
C ASN A 16 -19.93 2.94 3.53
N TYR A 17 -19.74 2.14 4.59
CA TYR A 17 -19.80 0.65 4.59
C TYR A 17 -18.65 -0.09 3.89
N HIS A 18 -17.62 0.61 3.42
CA HIS A 18 -16.43 -0.04 2.87
C HIS A 18 -15.26 0.00 3.84
N SER A 19 -14.86 -1.19 4.26
CA SER A 19 -13.58 -1.51 4.88
C SER A 19 -12.44 -1.22 3.88
N LEU A 20 -11.66 -0.16 4.10
CA LEU A 20 -10.57 0.24 3.20
C LEU A 20 -9.20 0.18 3.87
N LEU A 21 -8.19 -0.19 3.09
CA LEU A 21 -6.78 -0.06 3.42
C LEU A 21 -6.24 1.24 2.81
N PHE A 22 -5.92 2.24 3.62
CA PHE A 22 -5.34 3.49 3.13
C PHE A 22 -3.82 3.39 2.99
N ILE A 23 -3.31 3.78 1.83
CA ILE A 23 -1.89 4.01 1.60
C ILE A 23 -1.69 5.53 1.59
N VAL A 24 -1.35 6.09 2.75
CA VAL A 24 -1.07 7.53 2.88
C VAL A 24 0.42 7.77 2.63
N CYS A 25 0.83 8.01 1.40
CA CYS A 25 2.22 8.41 1.15
C CYS A 25 2.43 9.86 1.62
N SER A 26 3.09 10.09 2.76
CA SER A 26 3.25 11.45 3.30
C SER A 26 4.17 12.34 2.48
N ASP A 27 3.90 13.65 2.60
CA ASP A 27 4.61 14.88 2.19
C ASP A 27 5.02 15.03 0.72
N LEU A 28 5.31 13.93 0.03
CA LEU A 28 5.73 13.89 -1.37
C LEU A 28 4.54 13.77 -2.33
N ASP A 29 3.43 13.17 -1.88
CA ASP A 29 2.23 12.98 -2.70
C ASP A 29 0.95 13.17 -1.89
N ALA A 30 0.33 14.34 -2.03
CA ALA A 30 -0.89 14.69 -1.31
C ALA A 30 -2.15 13.97 -1.83
N ARG A 31 -2.06 13.19 -2.92
CA ARG A 31 -3.23 12.57 -3.56
C ARG A 31 -3.87 11.49 -2.68
N GLY A 32 -3.06 10.76 -1.91
CA GLY A 32 -3.49 9.62 -1.11
C GLY A 32 -3.98 8.45 -1.98
N PHE A 33 -3.73 7.23 -1.53
CA PHE A 33 -4.14 6.03 -2.26
C PHE A 33 -4.88 5.06 -1.34
N CYS A 34 -5.65 4.15 -1.92
CA CYS A 34 -6.36 3.12 -1.18
C CYS A 34 -6.43 1.80 -1.95
N ILE A 35 -6.66 0.74 -1.19
CA ILE A 35 -7.04 -0.59 -1.68
C ILE A 35 -8.27 -1.02 -0.87
N PRO A 36 -9.34 -1.49 -1.51
CA PRO A 36 -10.46 -2.12 -0.81
C PRO A 36 -10.00 -3.32 0.04
N LEU A 37 -10.53 -3.50 1.25
CA LEU A 37 -10.11 -4.65 2.07
C LEU A 37 -10.47 -6.00 1.45
N VAL A 38 -11.49 -6.05 0.58
CA VAL A 38 -11.80 -7.26 -0.22
C VAL A 38 -10.65 -7.59 -1.19
N ASP A 39 -10.07 -6.58 -1.82
CA ASP A 39 -8.96 -6.75 -2.75
C ASP A 39 -7.66 -7.03 -1.99
N LEU A 40 -7.50 -6.49 -0.77
CA LEU A 40 -6.36 -6.82 0.07
C LEU A 40 -6.23 -8.33 0.31
N VAL A 41 -7.34 -9.03 0.55
CA VAL A 41 -7.32 -10.50 0.74
C VAL A 41 -6.73 -11.18 -0.48
N ALA A 42 -7.17 -10.80 -1.69
CA ALA A 42 -6.62 -11.33 -2.92
C ALA A 42 -5.12 -11.03 -3.07
N VAL A 43 -4.66 -9.82 -2.68
CA VAL A 43 -3.21 -9.51 -2.68
C VAL A 43 -2.44 -10.39 -1.70
N LEU A 44 -2.99 -10.66 -0.52
CA LEU A 44 -2.36 -11.55 0.47
C LEU A 44 -2.25 -12.98 -0.06
N ASP A 45 -3.22 -13.43 -0.85
CA ASP A 45 -3.23 -14.72 -1.54
C ASP A 45 -2.29 -14.77 -2.76
N GLY A 46 -1.70 -13.64 -3.13
CA GLY A 46 -0.71 -13.53 -4.21
C GLY A 46 -1.24 -12.95 -5.51
N GLU A 47 -2.54 -12.61 -5.57
CA GLU A 47 -3.17 -12.04 -6.75
C GLU A 47 -3.00 -10.52 -6.78
N PRO A 48 -2.36 -9.94 -7.82
CA PRO A 48 -2.19 -8.50 -7.92
C PRO A 48 -3.53 -7.78 -8.00
N GLN A 49 -3.69 -6.68 -7.26
CA GLN A 49 -4.92 -5.88 -7.26
C GLN A 49 -4.66 -4.40 -7.51
N PRO A 50 -5.65 -3.66 -8.03
CA PRO A 50 -5.54 -2.23 -8.26
C PRO A 50 -5.20 -1.42 -7.00
N VAL A 51 -4.33 -0.42 -7.15
CA VAL A 51 -4.21 0.69 -6.21
C VAL A 51 -4.97 1.88 -6.78
N LEU A 52 -5.86 2.44 -5.98
CA LEU A 52 -6.78 3.49 -6.40
C LEU A 52 -6.38 4.84 -5.79
N LEU A 53 -6.64 5.93 -6.51
CA LEU A 53 -6.59 7.28 -5.95
C LEU A 53 -7.70 7.45 -4.92
N LEU A 54 -7.36 8.03 -3.78
CA LEU A 54 -8.33 8.28 -2.72
C LEU A 54 -9.43 9.28 -3.15
N SER A 55 -9.10 10.23 -4.02
CA SER A 55 -10.01 11.31 -4.41
C SER A 55 -11.17 10.86 -5.30
N ASN A 56 -10.94 9.89 -6.20
CA ASN A 56 -11.91 9.53 -7.25
C ASN A 56 -11.92 8.03 -7.58
N HIS A 57 -11.18 7.20 -6.83
CA HIS A 57 -11.05 5.77 -7.03
C HIS A 57 -10.53 5.35 -8.42
N THR A 58 -9.86 6.24 -9.15
CA THR A 58 -9.21 5.89 -10.40
C THR A 58 -7.98 5.03 -10.10
N GLN A 59 -7.81 3.94 -10.84
CA GLN A 59 -6.62 3.10 -10.73
C GLN A 59 -5.38 3.88 -11.16
N VAL A 60 -4.34 3.84 -10.32
CA VAL A 60 -3.04 4.50 -10.56
C VAL A 60 -1.85 3.59 -10.35
N GLY A 61 -2.10 2.34 -9.95
CA GLY A 61 -1.05 1.40 -9.65
C GLY A 61 -1.58 0.01 -9.38
N VAL A 62 -0.67 -0.85 -8.92
CA VAL A 62 -0.95 -2.24 -8.58
C VAL A 62 -0.27 -2.61 -7.27
N ALA A 63 -1.01 -3.29 -6.41
CA ALA A 63 -0.52 -3.92 -5.21
C ALA A 63 -0.28 -5.41 -5.46
N LYS A 64 0.86 -5.93 -5.03
CA LYS A 64 1.21 -7.34 -5.19
C LYS A 64 2.10 -7.82 -4.05
N ARG A 65 2.09 -9.12 -3.77
CA ARG A 65 3.14 -9.73 -2.94
C ARG A 65 4.50 -9.62 -3.63
N SER A 66 5.55 -9.41 -2.84
CA SER A 66 6.92 -9.53 -3.35
C SER A 66 7.19 -10.97 -3.79
N ALA A 67 8.17 -11.17 -4.68
CA ALA A 67 8.58 -12.51 -5.12
C ALA A 67 9.00 -13.42 -3.96
N SER A 68 9.55 -12.85 -2.88
CA SER A 68 9.90 -13.60 -1.66
C SER A 68 8.70 -13.93 -0.77
N GLY A 69 7.53 -13.34 -1.03
CA GLY A 69 6.35 -13.42 -0.17
C GLY A 69 6.50 -12.71 1.19
N LYS A 70 7.64 -12.08 1.47
CA LYS A 70 7.92 -11.44 2.77
C LYS A 70 7.48 -9.98 2.82
N ALA A 71 7.02 -9.42 1.72
CA ALA A 71 6.61 -8.03 1.62
C ALA A 71 5.40 -7.87 0.69
N MET A 72 4.75 -6.73 0.82
CA MET A 72 3.74 -6.23 -0.07
C MET A 72 4.29 -5.01 -0.79
N ASN A 73 4.18 -5.02 -2.11
CA ASN A 73 4.68 -4.01 -3.02
C ASN A 73 3.49 -3.24 -3.59
N PHE A 74 3.61 -1.92 -3.69
CA PHE A 74 2.68 -1.04 -4.37
C PHE A 74 3.46 -0.33 -5.47
N VAL A 75 3.18 -0.71 -6.72
CA VAL A 75 3.76 -0.11 -7.91
C VAL A 75 2.85 1.04 -8.30
N ILE A 76 3.33 2.28 -8.12
CA ILE A 76 2.63 3.50 -8.50
C ILE A 76 3.66 4.32 -9.25
N GLU A 77 3.70 4.15 -10.57
CA GLU A 77 4.77 4.65 -11.41
C GLU A 77 5.06 6.15 -11.15
N PRO A 78 6.33 6.55 -11.08
CA PRO A 78 7.56 5.75 -11.27
C PRO A 78 8.11 5.12 -9.97
N PHE A 79 7.29 5.02 -8.92
CA PHE A 79 7.72 4.62 -7.58
C PHE A 79 7.28 3.21 -7.21
N LEU A 80 8.17 2.51 -6.51
CA LEU A 80 7.87 1.25 -5.86
C LEU A 80 7.85 1.47 -4.35
N TYR A 81 6.69 1.26 -3.74
CA TYR A 81 6.53 1.26 -2.30
C TYR A 81 6.51 -0.18 -1.77
N THR A 82 7.21 -0.46 -0.68
CA THR A 82 7.36 -1.81 -0.13
C THR A 82 7.13 -1.80 1.38
N SER A 83 6.24 -2.65 1.88
CA SER A 83 6.04 -2.89 3.30
C SER A 83 6.36 -4.34 3.67
N PRO A 84 7.10 -4.63 4.74
CA PRO A 84 7.23 -6.00 5.25
C PRO A 84 5.85 -6.56 5.60
N LEU A 85 5.56 -7.78 5.13
CA LEU A 85 4.23 -8.37 5.27
C LEU A 85 3.81 -8.50 6.73
N ALA A 86 4.74 -8.87 7.62
CA ALA A 86 4.47 -8.94 9.06
C ALA A 86 3.91 -7.61 9.61
N ARG A 87 4.44 -6.47 9.13
CA ARG A 87 3.96 -5.15 9.55
C ARG A 87 2.60 -4.80 8.94
N VAL A 88 2.32 -5.27 7.71
CA VAL A 88 0.97 -5.14 7.11
C VAL A 88 -0.03 -5.93 7.95
N MET A 89 0.28 -7.17 8.31
CA MET A 89 -0.56 -8.03 9.14
C MET A 89 -0.80 -7.44 10.53
N ASP A 90 0.24 -6.87 11.17
CA ASP A 90 0.10 -6.17 12.45
C ASP A 90 -1.00 -5.09 12.38
N VAL A 91 -1.19 -4.43 11.23
CA VAL A 91 -2.26 -3.42 11.07
C VAL A 91 -3.61 -4.01 10.69
N VAL A 92 -3.64 -5.02 9.83
CA VAL A 92 -4.88 -5.73 9.47
C VAL A 92 -5.52 -6.36 10.72
N GLU A 93 -4.71 -6.91 11.61
CA GLU A 93 -5.14 -7.53 12.87
C GLU A 93 -5.43 -6.51 13.98
N GLY A 94 -5.12 -5.22 13.76
CA GLY A 94 -5.32 -4.16 14.75
C GLY A 94 -4.26 -4.10 15.87
N SER A 95 -3.24 -4.96 15.82
CA SER A 95 -2.09 -4.99 16.74
C SER A 95 -1.21 -3.73 16.63
N ALA A 96 -1.20 -3.09 15.47
CA ALA A 96 -0.60 -1.80 15.23
C ALA A 96 -1.60 -0.91 14.51
N ARG A 97 -1.60 0.40 14.81
CA ARG A 97 -2.42 1.32 14.03
C ARG A 97 -1.87 1.55 12.63
N LYS A 98 -0.59 1.29 12.40
CA LYS A 98 0.14 1.80 11.23
C LYS A 98 1.45 1.02 10.98
N ALA A 99 1.93 0.96 9.73
CA ALA A 99 3.08 0.14 9.31
C ALA A 99 4.11 0.95 8.51
N ALA A 100 5.41 0.63 8.63
CA ALA A 100 6.44 1.29 7.83
C ALA A 100 6.37 0.88 6.34
N VAL A 101 6.65 1.83 5.46
CA VAL A 101 6.79 1.63 4.01
C VAL A 101 8.08 2.26 3.53
N PHE A 102 8.81 1.49 2.73
CA PHE A 102 10.05 1.87 2.08
C PHE A 102 9.76 2.22 0.63
N MET A 103 10.42 3.24 0.08
CA MET A 103 10.27 3.62 -1.32
C MET A 103 11.57 3.39 -2.07
N GLY A 104 11.46 2.75 -3.24
CA GLY A 104 12.48 2.69 -4.28
C GLY A 104 11.96 3.36 -5.55
N ARG A 105 12.87 3.67 -6.48
CA ARG A 105 12.47 3.91 -7.88
C ARG A 105 12.24 2.55 -8.53
N GLU A 106 11.24 2.47 -9.39
CA GLU A 106 11.15 1.33 -10.29
C GLU A 106 12.34 1.43 -11.26
N GLU A 107 13.30 0.50 -11.12
CA GLU A 107 14.30 0.32 -12.17
C GLU A 107 13.57 -0.27 -13.36
N GLY A 108 13.27 0.57 -14.35
CA GLY A 108 12.81 0.11 -15.66
C GLY A 108 13.78 -0.94 -16.18
N GLU A 109 13.22 -2.01 -16.75
CA GLU A 109 13.95 -3.09 -17.39
C GLU A 109 15.09 -2.54 -18.25
N GLY A 110 16.32 -2.91 -17.91
CA GLY A 110 17.50 -2.78 -18.78
C GLY A 110 17.72 -4.05 -19.58
#